data_AF-A0A183G2U5-F1
#
_entry.id   AF-A0A183G2U5-F1
#
_cell.length_a   1.000
_cell.length_b   1.000
_cell.length_c   1.000
_cell.angle_alpha   90.00
_cell.angle_beta   90.00
_cell.angle_gamma   90.00
#
_symmetry.space_group_name_H-M   'P 1'
#
loop_
_entity.id
_entity.type
_entity.pdbx_description
1 polymer ?
#
loop_
_entity_poly.entity_id
_entity_poly.type
_entity_poly.pdbx_seq_one_letter_code
_entity_poly.pdbx_strand_id
1 'polypeptide(L)'
;MTKDKLPIGKLGLAICQHDILADYHTFISCKMGDVRPVVEEGKRIAQTLSSVQQPADLIVRQLMNVVLDQSNMIIGLTAAVDSCIVRLTQLQKQLAEAVSSVVKKSPEAKLPEETCLAFENLTQLWRIPQLAVLWPDLSNARFKACEPPTFVKRYAVRISDSCAKRPELRDFPEELVEQLIGVCLDGLRLGMRELSCPVSVTALRRNPTPYMFWLSLGDTDEEREAEFEERKKARARWTVHVRGALQRALYVFANFLLVCIPRK
;
A
#
# COMPACT_ATOMS: atom_id res chain seq x y z
N MET A 1 -16.14 16.23 18.14
CA MET A 1 -17.32 15.47 18.63
C MET A 1 -16.87 14.59 19.78
N THR A 2 -17.48 14.74 20.94
CA THR A 2 -17.21 13.90 22.13
C THR A 2 -17.73 12.49 21.85
N LYS A 3 -16.86 11.48 21.90
CA LYS A 3 -17.25 10.07 21.77
C LYS A 3 -18.28 9.73 22.84
N ASP A 4 -19.43 9.20 22.44
CA ASP A 4 -20.48 8.83 23.37
C ASP A 4 -20.00 7.70 24.30
N LYS A 5 -20.13 7.93 25.61
CA LYS A 5 -19.79 6.96 26.64
C LYS A 5 -20.94 5.98 26.80
N LEU A 6 -20.71 4.69 26.51
CA LEU A 6 -21.73 3.66 26.70
C LEU A 6 -21.34 2.73 27.87
N PRO A 7 -22.19 2.63 28.90
CA PRO A 7 -22.01 1.61 29.93
C PRO A 7 -22.17 0.20 29.34
N ILE A 8 -21.28 -0.72 29.72
CA ILE A 8 -21.30 -2.10 29.21
C ILE A 8 -22.59 -2.84 29.56
N GLY A 9 -23.19 -2.56 30.72
CA GLY A 9 -24.48 -3.16 31.09
C GLY A 9 -25.60 -2.83 30.09
N LYS A 10 -25.65 -1.57 29.61
CA LYS A 10 -26.62 -1.14 28.59
C LYS A 10 -26.32 -1.74 27.22
N LEU A 11 -25.05 -1.88 26.87
CA LEU A 11 -24.62 -2.56 25.65
C LEU A 11 -25.03 -4.04 25.67
N GLY A 12 -24.75 -4.75 26.77
CA GLY A 12 -25.12 -6.15 26.94
C GLY A 12 -26.64 -6.34 26.84
N LEU A 13 -27.42 -5.47 27.48
CA LEU A 13 -28.89 -5.49 27.37
C LEU A 13 -29.37 -5.28 25.93
N ALA A 14 -28.80 -4.30 25.22
CA ALA A 14 -29.17 -4.02 23.83
C ALA A 14 -28.82 -5.21 22.90
N ILE A 15 -27.71 -5.90 23.14
CA ILE A 15 -27.32 -7.11 22.40
C ILE A 15 -28.28 -8.26 22.71
N CYS A 16 -28.65 -8.48 23.98
CA CYS A 16 -29.60 -9.53 24.36
C CYS A 16 -31.01 -9.28 23.82
N GLN A 17 -31.39 -8.02 23.60
CA GLN A 17 -32.69 -7.63 23.04
C GLN A 17 -32.72 -7.70 21.50
N HIS A 18 -31.57 -7.79 20.85
CA HIS A 18 -31.47 -7.92 19.40
C HIS A 18 -31.41 -9.39 18.98
N ASP A 19 -32.22 -9.77 17.99
CA ASP A 19 -32.23 -11.13 17.45
C ASP A 19 -30.93 -11.38 16.65
N ILE A 20 -30.08 -12.28 17.16
CA ILE A 20 -28.63 -12.32 16.89
C ILE A 20 -28.27 -12.90 15.51
N LEU A 21 -29.24 -13.47 14.77
CA LEU A 21 -28.92 -14.42 13.71
C LEU A 21 -28.66 -13.83 12.31
N ALA A 22 -29.01 -12.57 12.02
CA ALA A 22 -28.78 -12.00 10.67
C ALA A 22 -28.14 -10.60 10.66
N ASP A 23 -28.32 -9.78 11.71
CA ASP A 23 -27.98 -8.35 11.67
C ASP A 23 -26.95 -7.93 12.72
N TYR A 24 -26.31 -8.91 13.39
CA TYR A 24 -25.34 -8.67 14.46
C TYR A 24 -24.16 -7.82 14.00
N HIS A 25 -23.58 -8.12 12.83
CA HIS A 25 -22.43 -7.38 12.31
C HIS A 25 -22.78 -5.93 11.92
N THR A 26 -23.95 -5.71 11.31
CA THR A 26 -24.45 -4.37 10.97
C THR A 26 -24.72 -3.56 12.23
N PHE A 27 -25.41 -4.16 13.21
CA PHE A 27 -25.71 -3.53 14.49
C PHE A 27 -24.44 -3.11 15.23
N ILE A 28 -23.48 -4.02 15.35
CA ILE A 28 -22.18 -3.74 16.00
C ILE A 28 -21.44 -2.65 15.22
N SER A 29 -21.36 -2.72 13.90
CA SER A 29 -20.66 -1.70 13.11
C SER A 29 -21.30 -0.30 13.22
N CYS A 30 -22.64 -0.22 13.22
CA CYS A 30 -23.36 1.05 13.30
C CYS A 30 -23.38 1.65 14.71
N LYS A 31 -23.48 0.81 15.76
CA LYS A 31 -23.58 1.29 17.15
C LYS A 31 -22.23 1.42 17.86
N MET A 32 -21.24 0.61 17.50
CA MET A 32 -19.93 0.59 18.17
C MET A 32 -18.87 1.45 17.50
N GLY A 33 -19.14 2.02 16.31
CA GLY A 33 -18.16 2.80 15.55
C GLY A 33 -17.50 3.94 16.36
N ASP A 34 -18.25 4.59 17.25
CA ASP A 34 -17.78 5.75 18.02
C ASP A 34 -17.88 5.59 19.54
N VAL A 35 -18.28 4.41 20.02
CA VAL A 35 -18.58 4.19 21.44
C VAL A 35 -17.33 3.76 22.19
N ARG A 36 -17.08 4.42 23.33
CA ARG A 36 -16.05 4.00 24.28
C ARG A 36 -16.69 3.26 25.46
N PRO A 37 -16.31 1.99 25.71
CA PRO A 37 -16.86 1.25 26.84
C PRO A 37 -16.34 1.81 28.17
N VAL A 38 -17.20 1.85 29.19
CA VAL A 38 -16.91 2.47 30.49
C VAL A 38 -16.93 1.44 31.63
N VAL A 39 -15.85 1.42 32.43
CA VAL A 39 -15.62 0.47 33.54
C VAL A 39 -16.42 0.82 34.81
N GLU A 40 -16.88 2.07 34.94
CA GLU A 40 -17.48 2.60 36.18
C GLU A 40 -18.73 1.83 36.64
N GLU A 41 -19.50 1.24 35.72
CA GLU A 41 -20.64 0.39 36.08
C GLU A 41 -20.19 -0.87 36.82
N GLY A 42 -19.15 -1.55 36.33
CA GLY A 42 -18.59 -2.74 36.97
C GLY A 42 -17.95 -2.42 38.31
N LYS A 43 -17.27 -1.28 38.43
CA LYS A 43 -16.71 -0.82 39.72
C LYS A 43 -17.79 -0.60 40.77
N ARG A 44 -18.94 -0.02 40.40
CA ARG A 44 -20.07 0.16 41.32
C ARG A 44 -20.59 -1.18 41.83
N ILE A 45 -20.73 -2.19 40.96
CA ILE A 45 -21.16 -3.54 41.36
C ILE A 45 -20.16 -4.16 42.34
N ALA A 46 -18.87 -4.11 42.03
CA ALA A 46 -17.82 -4.61 42.92
C ALA A 46 -17.82 -3.90 44.29
N GLN A 47 -18.02 -2.57 44.30
CA GLN A 47 -18.13 -1.78 45.53
C GLN A 47 -19.35 -2.18 46.36
N THR A 48 -20.52 -2.35 45.74
CA THR A 48 -21.72 -2.82 46.42
C THR A 48 -21.54 -4.21 46.99
N LEU A 49 -20.89 -5.14 46.28
CA LEU A 49 -20.61 -6.48 46.81
C LEU A 49 -19.63 -6.43 47.99
N SER A 50 -18.65 -5.53 47.96
CA SER A 50 -17.70 -5.37 49.07
C SER A 50 -18.32 -4.81 50.35
N SER A 51 -19.46 -4.13 50.27
CA SER A 51 -20.17 -3.57 51.43
C SER A 51 -21.22 -4.53 52.02
N VAL A 52 -21.53 -5.64 51.34
CA VAL A 52 -22.47 -6.65 51.86
C VAL A 52 -21.79 -7.51 52.91
N GLN A 53 -22.43 -7.62 54.08
CA GLN A 53 -21.97 -8.46 55.18
C GLN A 53 -21.99 -9.95 54.79
N GLN A 54 -21.00 -10.74 55.23
CA GLN A 54 -20.88 -12.14 54.80
C GLN A 54 -22.15 -12.95 55.11
N PRO A 55 -22.79 -13.57 54.10
CA PRO A 55 -23.96 -14.40 54.32
C PRO A 55 -23.62 -15.65 55.13
N ALA A 56 -24.46 -15.99 56.11
CA ALA A 56 -24.35 -17.22 56.88
C ALA A 56 -24.64 -18.46 56.02
N ASP A 57 -25.54 -18.31 55.03
CA ASP A 57 -25.92 -19.37 54.10
C ASP A 57 -24.81 -19.66 53.07
N LEU A 58 -24.54 -20.95 52.86
CA LEU A 58 -23.48 -21.42 51.96
C LEU A 58 -23.79 -21.13 50.49
N ILE A 59 -25.04 -21.31 50.06
CA ILE A 59 -25.47 -21.10 48.66
C ILE A 59 -25.40 -19.61 48.35
N VAL A 60 -25.87 -18.75 49.26
CA VAL A 60 -25.82 -17.29 49.09
C VAL A 60 -24.37 -16.80 49.01
N ARG A 61 -23.47 -17.38 49.82
CA ARG A 61 -22.03 -17.05 49.77
C ARG A 61 -21.38 -17.49 48.46
N GLN A 62 -21.69 -18.69 47.97
CA GLN A 62 -21.21 -19.17 46.68
C GLN A 62 -21.70 -18.30 45.53
N LEU A 63 -22.99 -17.92 45.54
CA LEU A 63 -23.56 -17.02 44.54
C LEU A 63 -22.88 -15.65 44.56
N MET A 64 -22.64 -15.09 45.75
CA MET A 64 -21.96 -13.80 45.92
C MET A 64 -20.53 -13.83 45.34
N ASN A 65 -19.80 -14.93 45.53
CA ASN A 65 -18.48 -15.12 44.93
C ASN A 65 -18.53 -15.16 43.39
N VAL A 66 -19.52 -15.87 42.82
CA VAL A 66 -19.70 -15.93 41.35
C VAL A 66 -19.98 -14.55 40.78
N VAL A 67 -20.83 -13.75 41.41
CA VAL A 67 -21.14 -12.39 40.95
C VAL A 67 -19.90 -11.48 41.08
N LEU A 68 -19.11 -11.64 42.14
CA LEU A 68 -17.86 -10.91 42.31
C LEU A 68 -16.84 -11.24 41.22
N ASP A 69 -16.65 -12.53 40.91
CA ASP A 69 -15.76 -13.00 39.85
C ASP A 69 -16.21 -12.50 38.47
N GLN A 70 -17.51 -12.55 38.18
CA GLN A 70 -18.08 -11.98 36.97
C GLN A 70 -17.85 -10.46 36.87
N SER A 71 -18.05 -9.72 37.97
CA SER A 71 -17.79 -8.28 38.02
C SER A 71 -16.34 -7.95 37.72
N ASN A 72 -15.40 -8.69 38.34
CA ASN A 72 -13.96 -8.53 38.10
C ASN A 72 -13.58 -8.84 36.65
N MET A 73 -14.15 -9.90 36.07
CA MET A 73 -13.94 -10.27 34.67
C MET A 73 -14.45 -9.20 33.70
N ILE A 74 -15.64 -8.65 33.95
CA ILE A 74 -16.21 -7.56 33.14
C ILE A 74 -15.29 -6.33 33.21
N ILE A 75 -14.83 -5.93 34.39
CA ILE A 75 -13.89 -4.82 34.57
C ILE A 75 -12.60 -5.04 33.76
N GLY A 76 -12.00 -6.24 33.86
CA GLY A 76 -10.77 -6.59 33.15
C GLY A 76 -10.92 -6.56 31.63
N LEU A 77 -11.99 -7.17 31.11
CA LEU A 77 -12.30 -7.17 29.67
C LEU A 77 -12.56 -5.75 29.16
N THR A 78 -13.28 -4.93 29.92
CA THR A 78 -13.53 -3.53 29.56
C THR A 78 -12.23 -2.76 29.40
N ALA A 79 -11.30 -2.91 30.35
CA ALA A 79 -10.01 -2.23 30.31
C ALA A 79 -9.14 -2.71 29.13
N ALA A 80 -9.15 -4.00 28.83
CA ALA A 80 -8.44 -4.56 27.69
C ALA A 80 -8.98 -4.01 26.35
N VAL A 81 -10.32 -4.00 26.18
CA VAL A 81 -10.97 -3.44 24.98
C VAL A 81 -10.66 -1.95 24.85
N ASP A 82 -10.72 -1.19 25.94
CA ASP A 82 -10.38 0.23 25.93
C ASP A 82 -8.93 0.47 25.48
N SER A 83 -7.98 -0.33 26.00
CA SER A 83 -6.57 -0.28 25.59
C SER A 83 -6.39 -0.57 24.10
N CYS A 84 -7.10 -1.58 23.57
CA CYS A 84 -7.10 -1.89 22.14
C CYS A 84 -7.63 -0.73 21.30
N ILE A 85 -8.74 -0.10 21.69
CA ILE A 85 -9.33 1.04 20.98
C ILE A 85 -8.37 2.24 20.94
N VAL A 86 -7.71 2.55 22.06
CA VAL A 86 -6.69 3.62 22.12
C VAL A 86 -5.53 3.31 21.19
N ARG A 87 -5.02 2.08 21.19
CA ARG A 87 -3.92 1.66 20.31
C ARG A 87 -4.31 1.69 18.84
N LEU A 88 -5.53 1.27 18.49
CA LEU A 88 -6.06 1.36 17.13
C LEU A 88 -6.17 2.80 16.65
N THR A 89 -6.67 3.70 17.50
CA THR A 89 -6.76 5.14 17.19
C THR A 89 -5.36 5.73 16.94
N GLN A 90 -4.38 5.34 17.75
CA GLN A 90 -2.98 5.76 17.57
C GLN A 90 -2.37 5.23 16.26
N LEU A 91 -2.64 3.98 15.91
CA LEU A 91 -2.19 3.39 14.64
C LEU A 91 -2.85 4.08 13.44
N GLN A 92 -4.14 4.39 13.52
CA GLN A 92 -4.84 5.16 12.48
C GLN A 92 -4.21 6.55 12.29
N LYS A 93 -3.86 7.24 13.38
CA LYS A 93 -3.15 8.53 13.33
C LYS A 93 -1.78 8.39 12.68
N GLN A 94 -0.98 7.41 13.10
CA GLN A 94 0.33 7.15 12.50
C GLN A 94 0.24 6.79 11.02
N LEU A 95 -0.80 6.04 10.62
CA LEU A 95 -1.07 5.73 9.22
C LEU A 95 -1.43 7.00 8.43
N ALA A 96 -2.31 7.84 8.96
CA ALA A 96 -2.67 9.11 8.32
C ALA A 96 -1.45 10.04 8.18
N GLU A 97 -0.59 10.12 9.20
CA GLU A 97 0.67 10.85 9.17
C GLU A 97 1.62 10.27 8.13
N ALA A 98 1.81 8.94 8.09
CA ALA A 98 2.64 8.26 7.10
C ALA A 98 2.14 8.50 5.67
N VAL A 99 0.84 8.35 5.42
CA VAL A 99 0.21 8.64 4.13
C VAL A 99 0.42 10.10 3.76
N SER A 100 0.16 11.05 4.66
CA SER A 100 0.39 12.47 4.39
C SER A 100 1.87 12.79 4.12
N SER A 101 2.79 12.08 4.77
CA SER A 101 4.24 12.25 4.54
C SER A 101 4.67 11.70 3.17
N VAL A 102 4.04 10.62 2.70
CA VAL A 102 4.26 10.05 1.36
C VAL A 102 3.67 10.97 0.29
N VAL A 103 2.48 11.51 0.52
CA VAL A 103 1.81 12.47 -0.37
C VAL A 103 2.60 13.79 -0.43
N LYS A 104 3.13 14.30 0.69
CA LYS A 104 3.94 15.53 0.70
C LYS A 104 5.35 15.36 0.11
N LYS A 105 5.92 14.16 0.17
CA LYS A 105 7.25 13.85 -0.42
C LYS A 105 7.18 13.41 -1.87
N SER A 106 5.99 13.09 -2.36
CA SER A 106 5.75 12.87 -3.78
C SER A 106 5.16 14.18 -4.29
N PRO A 107 5.95 15.12 -4.88
CA PRO A 107 5.30 16.12 -5.70
C PRO A 107 4.39 15.33 -6.65
N GLU A 108 3.10 15.64 -6.68
CA GLU A 108 2.25 15.19 -7.76
C GLU A 108 3.01 15.56 -9.02
N ALA A 109 3.67 14.59 -9.63
CA ALA A 109 4.30 14.79 -10.91
C ALA A 109 3.11 14.99 -11.82
N LYS A 110 2.69 16.25 -11.99
CA LYS A 110 1.61 16.59 -12.88
C LYS A 110 2.07 16.09 -14.24
N LEU A 111 1.42 15.03 -14.71
CA LEU A 111 1.44 14.69 -16.10
C LEU A 111 0.78 15.85 -16.85
N PRO A 112 1.23 16.19 -18.07
CA PRO A 112 0.49 17.10 -18.94
C PRO A 112 -0.97 16.66 -19.02
N GLU A 113 -1.91 17.61 -19.11
CA GLU A 113 -3.36 17.43 -18.85
C GLU A 113 -4.08 16.34 -19.69
N GLU A 114 -3.41 15.74 -20.68
CA GLU A 114 -3.95 14.70 -21.55
C GLU A 114 -3.19 13.35 -21.49
N THR A 115 -2.33 13.18 -20.49
CA THR A 115 -1.43 12.03 -20.46
C THR A 115 -1.98 10.92 -19.58
N CYS A 116 -2.69 9.97 -20.18
CA CYS A 116 -3.05 8.70 -19.55
C CYS A 116 -2.07 7.60 -19.99
N LEU A 117 -1.83 6.61 -19.12
CA LEU A 117 -1.07 5.42 -19.51
C LEU A 117 -1.99 4.55 -20.39
N ALA A 118 -1.72 4.50 -21.68
CA ALA A 118 -2.56 3.81 -22.66
C ALA A 118 -1.71 3.01 -23.64
N PHE A 119 -2.24 1.87 -24.13
CA PHE A 119 -1.55 1.05 -25.12
C PHE A 119 -1.41 1.79 -26.45
N GLU A 120 -2.41 2.60 -26.78
CA GLU A 120 -2.50 3.42 -27.99
C GLU A 120 -1.40 4.49 -28.05
N ASN A 121 -0.76 4.79 -26.92
CA ASN A 121 0.34 5.75 -26.85
C ASN A 121 1.70 5.11 -27.17
N LEU A 122 1.80 3.79 -27.31
CA LEU A 122 3.05 3.12 -27.65
C LEU A 122 3.44 3.43 -29.10
N THR A 123 4.48 4.24 -29.26
CA THR A 123 4.99 4.67 -30.58
C THR A 123 6.17 3.83 -31.05
N GLN A 124 6.79 3.07 -30.14
CA GLN A 124 8.01 2.31 -30.42
C GLN A 124 7.83 0.81 -30.27
N LEU A 125 8.59 0.06 -31.07
CA LEU A 125 8.69 -1.38 -30.93
C LEU A 125 9.74 -1.71 -29.86
N TRP A 126 9.26 -2.00 -28.66
CA TRP A 126 10.09 -2.36 -27.52
C TRP A 126 10.48 -3.84 -27.60
N ARG A 127 11.76 -4.12 -27.87
CA ARG A 127 12.29 -5.49 -27.90
C ARG A 127 12.89 -5.81 -26.55
N ILE A 128 12.40 -6.87 -25.91
CA ILE A 128 13.04 -7.42 -24.72
C ILE A 128 14.38 -8.04 -25.17
N PRO A 129 15.54 -7.49 -24.74
CA PRO A 129 16.82 -8.06 -25.12
C PRO A 129 16.90 -9.50 -24.63
N GLN A 130 17.31 -10.41 -25.51
CA GLN A 130 17.69 -11.75 -25.07
C GLN A 130 18.99 -11.59 -24.29
N LEU A 131 18.88 -11.60 -22.98
CA LEU A 131 20.04 -11.57 -22.09
C LEU A 131 20.94 -12.74 -22.45
N ALA A 132 22.21 -12.46 -22.76
CA ALA A 132 23.30 -13.43 -22.90
C ALA A 132 23.67 -14.06 -21.54
N VAL A 133 22.67 -14.33 -20.71
CA VAL A 133 22.83 -15.23 -19.60
C VAL A 133 22.98 -16.60 -20.23
N LEU A 134 24.05 -17.29 -19.85
CA LEU A 134 24.25 -18.71 -20.13
C LEU A 134 23.16 -19.50 -19.39
N TRP A 135 21.91 -19.36 -19.83
CA TRP A 135 20.80 -20.18 -19.36
C TRP A 135 21.07 -21.57 -19.94
N PRO A 136 21.15 -22.62 -19.11
CA PRO A 136 21.23 -23.98 -19.64
C PRO A 136 20.03 -24.17 -20.58
N ASP A 137 20.33 -24.54 -21.82
CA ASP A 137 19.45 -24.77 -22.96
C ASP A 137 17.95 -24.89 -22.60
N LEU A 138 17.22 -23.78 -22.75
CA LEU A 138 15.79 -23.68 -22.46
C LEU A 138 14.91 -24.02 -23.68
N SER A 139 15.48 -24.54 -24.77
CA SER A 139 14.76 -24.85 -26.01
C SER A 139 13.58 -25.81 -25.82
N ASN A 140 13.54 -26.58 -24.72
CA ASN A 140 12.45 -27.49 -24.39
C ASN A 140 11.67 -27.15 -23.11
N ALA A 141 11.98 -26.04 -22.42
CA ALA A 141 11.25 -25.66 -21.22
C ALA A 141 10.02 -24.83 -21.62
N ARG A 142 8.86 -25.49 -21.73
CA ARG A 142 7.56 -24.80 -21.54
C ARG A 142 7.72 -23.89 -20.32
N PHE A 143 7.70 -22.58 -20.52
CA PHE A 143 7.88 -21.56 -19.47
C PHE A 143 6.88 -21.78 -18.33
N LYS A 144 7.24 -22.61 -17.35
CA LYS A 144 6.85 -22.36 -15.97
C LYS A 144 7.77 -21.24 -15.52
N ALA A 145 7.31 -20.01 -15.62
CA ALA A 145 8.06 -18.76 -15.35
C ALA A 145 8.70 -18.65 -13.94
N CYS A 146 8.71 -19.73 -13.16
CA CYS A 146 9.07 -19.78 -11.76
C CYS A 146 9.98 -20.98 -11.38
N GLU A 147 10.54 -21.75 -12.33
CA GLU A 147 11.41 -22.91 -12.00
C GLU A 147 12.85 -22.78 -12.53
N PRO A 148 13.88 -23.12 -11.71
CA PRO A 148 13.78 -23.48 -10.30
C PRO A 148 13.61 -22.23 -9.42
N PRO A 149 12.71 -22.24 -8.43
CA PRO A 149 12.44 -21.05 -7.63
C PRO A 149 13.62 -20.59 -6.78
N THR A 150 14.56 -21.49 -6.48
CA THR A 150 15.83 -21.18 -5.81
C THR A 150 16.71 -20.24 -6.64
N PHE A 151 16.63 -20.34 -7.97
CA PHE A 151 17.31 -19.44 -8.91
C PHE A 151 16.59 -18.08 -8.95
N VAL A 152 15.26 -18.09 -9.05
CA VAL A 152 14.41 -16.88 -8.98
C VAL A 152 14.63 -16.10 -7.67
N LYS A 153 14.83 -16.79 -6.54
CA LYS A 153 15.16 -16.16 -5.24
C LYS A 153 16.48 -15.40 -5.23
N ARG A 154 17.48 -15.79 -6.04
CA ARG A 154 18.73 -15.02 -6.21
C ARG A 154 18.52 -13.77 -7.06
N TYR A 155 17.54 -13.82 -7.96
CA TYR A 155 17.01 -12.68 -8.69
C TYR A 155 15.78 -12.07 -8.00
N ALA A 156 15.64 -12.16 -6.67
CA ALA A 156 14.75 -11.24 -5.97
C ALA A 156 15.39 -9.84 -6.10
N VAL A 157 14.99 -9.20 -7.18
CA VAL A 157 15.73 -8.16 -7.89
C VAL A 157 15.90 -6.89 -7.07
N ARG A 158 17.11 -6.33 -7.08
CA ARG A 158 17.39 -4.94 -6.64
C ARG A 158 17.48 -4.02 -7.86
N ILE A 159 17.03 -2.76 -7.75
CA ILE A 159 17.14 -1.75 -8.82
C ILE A 159 18.22 -0.69 -8.51
N SER A 160 18.78 -0.71 -7.30
CA SER A 160 19.76 0.28 -6.84
C SER A 160 20.85 -0.36 -5.98
N ASP A 161 22.08 0.12 -6.13
CA ASP A 161 23.28 -0.31 -5.39
C ASP A 161 23.28 0.05 -3.89
N SER A 162 22.20 0.62 -3.36
CA SER A 162 22.09 0.99 -1.94
C SER A 162 21.97 -0.24 -1.03
N CYS A 163 23.14 -0.73 -0.64
CA CYS A 163 23.37 -1.82 0.29
C CYS A 163 22.79 -1.57 1.69
N ALA A 164 22.20 -2.61 2.30
CA ALA A 164 22.29 -2.78 3.76
C ALA A 164 22.01 -4.20 4.29
N LYS A 165 21.24 -5.07 3.62
CA LYS A 165 20.67 -6.24 4.35
C LYS A 165 20.89 -7.65 3.77
N ARG A 166 21.18 -7.85 2.48
CA ARG A 166 21.26 -9.19 1.85
C ARG A 166 22.24 -9.26 0.67
N PRO A 167 23.49 -9.72 0.88
CA PRO A 167 24.50 -9.85 -0.18
C PRO A 167 24.18 -10.91 -1.25
N GLU A 168 23.30 -11.86 -0.96
CA GLU A 168 22.91 -12.98 -1.84
C GLU A 168 21.97 -12.60 -3.00
N LEU A 169 21.42 -11.39 -2.99
CA LEU A 169 20.54 -10.87 -4.04
C LEU A 169 21.35 -10.24 -5.17
N ARG A 170 20.84 -10.34 -6.41
CA ARG A 170 21.41 -9.68 -7.60
C ARG A 170 20.55 -8.51 -8.06
N ASP A 171 21.18 -7.55 -8.70
CA ASP A 171 20.51 -6.40 -9.31
C ASP A 171 19.79 -6.83 -10.61
N PHE A 172 18.74 -6.11 -10.98
CA PHE A 172 18.08 -6.33 -12.27
C PHE A 172 19.07 -5.95 -13.36
N PRO A 173 19.12 -6.70 -14.47
CA PRO A 173 19.85 -6.24 -15.65
C PRO A 173 19.34 -4.85 -16.03
N GLU A 174 20.25 -3.86 -16.02
CA GLU A 174 19.91 -2.46 -16.24
C GLU A 174 19.30 -2.28 -17.63
N GLU A 175 19.70 -3.09 -18.61
CA GLU A 175 19.12 -3.10 -19.96
C GLU A 175 17.63 -3.43 -19.93
N LEU A 176 17.18 -4.33 -19.04
CA LEU A 176 15.76 -4.61 -18.86
C LEU A 176 15.06 -3.49 -18.08
N VAL A 177 15.73 -2.89 -17.10
CA VAL A 177 15.19 -1.72 -16.37
C VAL A 177 14.89 -0.60 -17.36
N GLU A 178 15.86 -0.26 -18.23
CA GLU A 178 15.74 0.79 -19.23
C GLU A 178 14.62 0.51 -20.24
N GLN A 179 14.47 -0.73 -20.69
CA GLN A 179 13.37 -1.11 -21.59
C GLN A 179 12.00 -0.96 -20.91
N LEU A 180 11.85 -1.45 -19.67
CA LEU A 180 10.59 -1.32 -18.94
C LEU A 180 10.26 0.14 -18.63
N ILE A 181 11.25 0.95 -18.25
CA ILE A 181 11.09 2.39 -18.08
C ILE A 181 10.65 3.01 -19.41
N GLY A 182 11.31 2.65 -20.51
CA GLY A 182 11.00 3.12 -21.84
C GLY A 182 9.54 2.85 -22.24
N VAL A 183 9.07 1.61 -22.07
CA VAL A 183 7.66 1.22 -22.32
C VAL A 183 6.70 2.08 -21.51
N CYS A 184 6.96 2.29 -20.21
CA CYS A 184 6.11 3.12 -19.38
C CYS A 184 6.10 4.59 -19.82
N LEU A 185 7.27 5.15 -20.19
CA LEU A 185 7.37 6.51 -20.68
C LEU A 185 6.67 6.68 -22.04
N ASP A 186 6.74 5.68 -22.91
CA ASP A 186 6.04 5.67 -24.20
C ASP A 186 4.53 5.61 -24.00
N GLY A 187 4.05 4.77 -23.09
CA GLY A 187 2.65 4.75 -22.67
C GLY A 187 2.17 6.09 -22.11
N LEU A 188 3.09 6.91 -21.59
CA LEU A 188 2.85 8.28 -21.13
C LEU A 188 3.16 9.34 -22.20
N ARG A 189 3.28 9.00 -23.49
CA ARG A 189 3.63 9.93 -24.59
C ARG A 189 4.96 10.69 -24.38
N LEU A 190 5.79 10.23 -23.46
CA LEU A 190 7.14 10.75 -23.17
C LEU A 190 8.23 9.88 -23.80
N GLY A 191 7.86 8.82 -24.53
CA GLY A 191 8.78 7.85 -25.14
C GLY A 191 9.55 8.38 -26.35
N MET A 192 9.08 9.45 -26.99
CA MET A 192 9.62 10.00 -28.25
C MET A 192 11.15 10.10 -28.25
N ARG A 193 11.77 9.70 -29.37
CA ARG A 193 13.24 9.63 -29.50
C ARG A 193 13.88 11.01 -29.36
N GLU A 194 13.18 12.04 -29.81
CA GLU A 194 13.52 13.45 -29.74
C GLU A 194 13.65 13.94 -28.29
N LEU A 195 12.88 13.38 -27.37
CA LEU A 195 12.97 13.67 -25.93
C LEU A 195 14.10 12.89 -25.24
N SER A 196 14.57 11.81 -25.86
CA SER A 196 15.63 10.93 -25.34
C SER A 196 17.03 11.39 -25.76
N CYS A 197 17.13 11.94 -26.96
CA CYS A 197 18.37 12.30 -27.62
C CYS A 197 18.70 13.78 -27.33
N PRO A 198 19.98 14.18 -27.26
CA PRO A 198 20.38 15.59 -27.15
C PRO A 198 20.16 16.33 -28.48
N VAL A 199 18.93 16.36 -28.99
CA VAL A 199 18.56 17.17 -30.15
C VAL A 199 18.24 18.57 -29.64
N SER A 200 18.85 19.59 -30.24
CA SER A 200 18.52 20.98 -29.94
C SER A 200 17.22 21.39 -30.63
N VAL A 201 16.48 22.32 -30.02
CA VAL A 201 15.29 22.92 -30.63
C VAL A 201 15.61 23.53 -32.01
N THR A 202 16.79 24.14 -32.15
CA THR A 202 17.28 24.68 -33.43
C THR A 202 17.44 23.62 -34.52
N ALA A 203 17.80 22.38 -34.17
CA ALA A 203 17.89 21.28 -35.12
C ALA A 203 16.51 20.75 -35.51
N LEU A 204 15.56 20.67 -34.55
CA LEU A 204 14.18 20.28 -34.80
C LEU A 204 13.41 21.29 -35.67
N ARG A 205 13.66 22.59 -35.47
CA ARG A 205 13.08 23.65 -36.33
C ARG A 205 13.54 23.54 -37.77
N ARG A 206 14.83 23.29 -37.99
CA ARG A 206 15.42 23.21 -39.34
C ARG A 206 15.03 21.94 -40.07
N ASN A 207 14.95 20.82 -39.34
CA ASN A 207 14.56 19.52 -39.87
C ASN A 207 13.53 18.87 -38.93
N PRO A 208 12.24 19.21 -39.09
CA PRO A 208 11.17 18.57 -38.33
C PRO A 208 11.18 17.06 -38.55
N THR A 209 10.88 16.29 -37.52
CA THR A 209 10.93 14.83 -37.64
C THR A 209 9.82 14.30 -38.55
N PRO A 210 10.03 13.14 -39.21
CA PRO A 210 9.10 12.62 -40.22
C PRO A 210 7.68 12.37 -39.69
N TYR A 211 7.51 12.22 -38.38
CA TYR A 211 6.24 11.91 -37.71
C TYR A 211 5.47 13.14 -37.23
N MET A 212 5.80 14.34 -37.73
CA MET A 212 5.17 15.60 -37.35
C MET A 212 5.18 15.93 -35.84
N PHE A 213 6.02 15.24 -35.06
CA PHE A 213 6.08 15.44 -33.60
C PHE A 213 6.28 16.92 -33.25
N TRP A 214 7.29 17.58 -33.83
CA TRP A 214 7.54 19.01 -33.60
C TRP A 214 6.34 19.90 -33.93
N LEU A 215 5.67 19.62 -35.06
CA LEU A 215 4.51 20.40 -35.50
C LEU A 215 3.26 20.17 -34.64
N SER A 216 3.16 19.01 -33.99
CA SER A 216 2.06 18.67 -33.09
C SER A 216 2.13 19.35 -31.72
N LEU A 217 3.25 19.99 -31.37
CA LEU A 217 3.44 20.60 -30.04
C LEU A 217 2.82 21.99 -29.89
N GLY A 218 2.38 22.61 -30.99
CA GLY A 218 1.79 23.95 -30.97
C GLY A 218 1.74 24.61 -32.35
N ASP A 219 1.07 25.74 -32.42
CA ASP A 219 0.86 26.47 -33.68
C ASP A 219 2.04 27.41 -33.98
N THR A 220 2.71 27.90 -32.93
CA THR A 220 3.90 28.77 -33.02
C THR A 220 5.19 28.05 -32.62
N ASP A 221 6.33 28.57 -33.07
CA ASP A 221 7.64 27.99 -32.72
C ASP A 221 8.02 28.21 -31.25
N GLU A 222 7.47 29.25 -30.63
CA GLU A 222 7.59 29.55 -29.21
C GLU A 222 6.80 28.56 -28.35
N GLU A 223 5.54 28.27 -28.72
CA GLU A 223 4.71 27.26 -28.05
C GLU A 223 5.33 25.87 -28.14
N ARG A 224 5.79 25.48 -29.35
CA ARG A 224 6.45 24.19 -29.57
C ARG A 224 7.71 24.02 -28.72
N GLU A 225 8.53 25.07 -28.63
CA GLU A 225 9.74 25.06 -27.80
C GLU A 225 9.41 24.94 -26.31
N ALA A 226 8.40 25.68 -25.83
CA ALA A 226 7.96 25.61 -24.45
C ALA A 226 7.44 24.20 -24.09
N GLU A 227 6.57 23.64 -24.93
CA GLU A 227 6.01 22.29 -24.75
C GLU A 227 7.08 21.20 -24.86
N PHE A 228 8.03 21.34 -25.79
CA PHE A 228 9.16 20.40 -25.92
C PHE A 228 10.02 20.35 -24.66
N GLU A 229 10.38 21.52 -24.10
CA GLU A 229 11.16 21.60 -22.87
C GLU A 229 10.36 21.15 -21.63
N GLU A 230 9.05 21.40 -21.60
CA GLU A 230 8.13 20.88 -20.58
C GLU A 230 8.15 19.35 -20.58
N ARG A 231 7.96 18.72 -21.75
CA ARG A 231 7.98 17.26 -21.91
C ARG A 231 9.34 16.66 -21.61
N LYS A 232 10.44 17.35 -21.92
CA LYS A 232 11.79 16.90 -21.58
C LYS A 232 12.02 16.88 -20.07
N LYS A 233 11.55 17.92 -19.36
CA LYS A 233 11.55 17.95 -17.88
C LYS A 233 10.63 16.86 -17.32
N ALA A 234 9.43 16.69 -17.89
CA ALA A 234 8.49 15.65 -17.49
C ALA A 234 9.11 14.25 -17.64
N ARG A 235 9.74 13.96 -18.79
CA ARG A 235 10.45 12.70 -19.03
C ARG A 235 11.51 12.43 -17.97
N ALA A 236 12.38 13.40 -17.68
CA ALA A 236 13.41 13.24 -16.65
C ALA A 236 12.83 12.92 -15.27
N ARG A 237 11.76 13.64 -14.87
CA ARG A 237 11.03 13.37 -13.61
C ARG A 237 10.40 11.98 -13.59
N TRP A 238 9.68 11.62 -14.65
CA TRP A 238 8.94 10.37 -14.74
C TRP A 238 9.85 9.14 -14.84
N THR A 239 11.04 9.26 -15.45
CA THR A 239 12.07 8.21 -15.40
C THR A 239 12.38 7.79 -13.95
N VAL A 240 12.55 8.76 -13.05
CA VAL A 240 12.84 8.49 -11.63
C VAL A 240 11.62 7.84 -10.95
N HIS A 241 10.41 8.32 -11.22
CA HIS A 241 9.19 7.78 -10.64
C HIS A 241 8.91 6.34 -11.10
N VAL A 242 9.04 6.05 -12.40
CA VAL A 242 8.85 4.71 -12.97
C VAL A 242 9.90 3.75 -12.41
N ARG A 243 11.18 4.16 -12.34
CA ARG A 243 12.23 3.35 -11.71
C ARG A 243 11.89 3.00 -10.26
N GLY A 244 11.45 3.98 -9.47
CA GLY A 244 11.01 3.75 -8.09
C GLY A 244 9.77 2.86 -7.99
N ALA A 245 8.82 2.96 -8.93
CA ALA A 245 7.65 2.09 -8.98
C ALA A 245 8.02 0.64 -9.31
N LEU A 246 8.91 0.44 -10.27
CA LEU A 246 9.46 -0.87 -10.62
C LEU A 246 10.16 -1.50 -9.41
N GLN A 247 10.90 -0.70 -8.63
CA GLN A 247 11.59 -1.20 -7.43
C GLN A 247 10.60 -1.70 -6.37
N ARG A 248 9.50 -0.97 -6.16
CA ARG A 248 8.43 -1.38 -5.24
C ARG A 248 7.71 -2.64 -5.74
N ALA A 249 7.39 -2.71 -7.03
CA ALA A 249 6.74 -3.88 -7.62
C ALA A 249 7.61 -5.14 -7.48
N LEU A 250 8.89 -5.06 -7.83
CA LEU A 250 9.83 -6.18 -7.70
C LEU A 250 10.03 -6.60 -6.24
N TYR A 251 10.02 -5.66 -5.29
CA TYR A 251 10.04 -5.98 -3.86
C TYR A 251 8.81 -6.78 -3.41
N VAL A 252 7.61 -6.42 -3.90
CA VAL A 252 6.38 -7.18 -3.61
C VAL A 252 6.44 -8.58 -4.22
N PHE A 253 6.86 -8.70 -5.47
CA PHE A 253 7.03 -10.00 -6.13
C PHE A 253 8.04 -10.89 -5.40
N ALA A 254 9.18 -10.32 -4.96
CA ALA A 254 10.17 -11.03 -4.17
C ALA A 254 9.57 -11.59 -2.87
N ASN A 255 8.82 -10.77 -2.12
CA ASN A 255 8.19 -11.23 -0.89
C ASN A 255 7.14 -12.31 -1.14
N PHE A 256 6.33 -12.18 -2.19
CA PHE A 256 5.32 -13.18 -2.55
C PHE A 256 5.97 -14.53 -2.92
N LEU A 257 6.97 -14.50 -3.80
CA LEU A 257 7.71 -15.70 -4.24
C LEU A 257 8.53 -16.33 -3.09
N LEU A 258 8.98 -15.55 -2.12
CA LEU A 258 9.68 -16.04 -0.93
C LEU A 258 8.75 -16.69 0.09
N VAL A 259 7.50 -16.26 0.20
CA VAL A 259 6.51 -16.76 1.15
C VAL A 259 5.78 -18.00 0.63
N CYS A 260 5.51 -18.10 -0.68
CA CYS A 260 4.71 -19.19 -1.26
C CYS A 260 5.47 -20.51 -1.50
N ILE A 261 6.72 -20.64 -1.06
CA ILE A 261 7.52 -21.85 -1.29
C ILE A 261 7.96 -22.41 0.05
N PRO A 262 7.52 -23.64 0.42
CA PRO A 262 7.80 -24.20 1.73
C PRO A 262 9.31 -24.21 1.99
N ARG A 263 9.70 -23.68 3.15
CA ARG A 263 11.05 -23.87 3.67
C ARG A 263 11.19 -25.37 3.91
N LYS A 264 11.98 -26.06 3.07
CA LYS A 264 12.52 -27.38 3.41
C LYS A 264 13.59 -27.22 4.47
#